data_AF-A0A7Y4VDX7-F1
#
_entry.id   AF-A0A7Y4VDX7-F1
#
_cell.length_a   1.000
_cell.length_b   1.000
_cell.length_c   1.000
_cell.angle_alpha   90.00
_cell.angle_beta   90.00
_cell.angle_gamma   90.00
#
_symmetry.space_group_name_H-M   'P 1'
#
loop_
_entity.id
_entity.type
_entity.pdbx_description
1 polymer ?
#
loop_
_entity_poly.entity_id
_entity_poly.type
_entity_poly.pdbx_seq_one_letter_code
_entity_poly.pdbx_strand_id
1 'polypeptide(L)' 'MNTTELAGLLVTMGCPREKTVEMAAQLEKRARQLAETKGRSYEEALVHLLGLMKQGWAAQGRVE' A
#
# COMPACT_ATOMS: atom_id res chain seq x y z
N MET A 1 -12.08 -3.77 1.65
CA MET A 1 -11.19 -2.88 2.44
C MET A 1 -11.21 -1.49 1.82
N ASN A 2 -11.57 -0.47 2.60
CA ASN A 2 -11.70 0.92 2.14
C ASN A 2 -10.43 1.73 2.38
N THR A 3 -10.32 2.91 1.74
CA THR A 3 -9.17 3.83 1.85
C THR A 3 -8.80 4.16 3.29
N THR A 4 -9.77 4.35 4.19
CA THR A 4 -9.55 4.65 5.61
C THR A 4 -8.92 3.48 6.38
N GLU A 5 -9.36 2.25 6.09
CA GLU A 5 -8.79 1.05 6.73
C GLU A 5 -7.35 0.82 6.25
N LEU A 6 -7.11 1.04 4.95
CA LEU A 6 -5.79 0.98 4.34
C LEU A 6 -4.86 2.04 4.92
N ALA A 7 -5.38 3.23 5.18
CA ALA A 7 -4.66 4.27 5.87
C ALA A 7 -4.24 3.84 7.29
N GLY A 8 -5.16 3.31 8.09
CA GLY A 8 -4.81 2.77 9.42
C GLY A 8 -3.69 1.73 9.36
N LEU A 9 -3.74 0.83 8.37
CA LEU A 9 -2.73 -0.22 8.19
C LEU A 9 -1.36 0.36 7.78
N LEU A 10 -1.35 1.35 6.88
CA LEU A 10 -0.15 2.09 6.48
C LEU A 10 0.52 2.80 7.67
N VAL A 11 -0.26 3.44 8.56
CA VAL A 11 0.27 4.05 9.79
C VAL A 11 0.96 3.01 10.67
N THR A 12 0.33 1.85 10.81
CA THR A 12 0.86 0.73 11.61
C THR A 12 2.17 0.17 11.02
N MET A 13 2.37 0.33 9.71
CA MET A 13 3.61 -0.04 9.00
C MET A 13 4.69 1.05 9.01
N GLY A 14 4.44 2.21 9.64
CA GLY A 14 5.39 3.32 9.74
C GLY A 14 5.19 4.45 8.74
N CYS A 15 4.06 4.47 8.02
CA CYS A 15 3.70 5.60 7.15
C CYS A 15 3.27 6.81 7.99
N PRO A 16 3.73 8.04 7.69
CA PRO A 16 3.25 9.23 8.38
C PRO A 16 1.77 9.48 8.07
N ARG A 17 0.96 9.67 9.12
CA ARG A 17 -0.52 9.81 9.08
C ARG A 17 -1.02 10.78 8.01
N GLU A 18 -0.32 11.89 7.88
CA GLU A 18 -0.59 12.98 6.92
C GLU A 18 -0.45 12.54 5.45
N LYS A 19 0.47 11.64 5.13
CA LYS A 19 0.62 11.07 3.76
C LYS A 19 -0.19 9.81 3.54
N THR A 20 -0.74 9.26 4.62
CA THR A 20 -1.31 7.92 4.62
C THR A 20 -2.60 7.86 3.79
N VAL A 21 -3.44 8.90 3.84
CA VAL A 21 -4.67 8.98 3.02
C VAL A 21 -4.35 9.06 1.53
N GLU A 22 -3.38 9.90 1.15
CA GLU A 22 -2.92 10.03 -0.22
C GLU A 22 -2.30 8.71 -0.73
N MET A 23 -1.44 8.09 0.07
CA MET A 23 -0.84 6.79 -0.26
C MET A 23 -1.87 5.68 -0.38
N ALA A 24 -2.87 5.65 0.50
CA ALA A 24 -3.96 4.69 0.42
C ALA A 24 -4.73 4.82 -0.90
N ALA A 25 -5.06 6.04 -1.32
CA ALA A 25 -5.73 6.30 -2.60
C ALA A 25 -4.86 5.86 -3.80
N GLN A 26 -3.55 6.11 -3.75
CA GLN A 26 -2.62 5.65 -4.79
C GLN A 26 -2.49 4.13 -4.84
N LEU A 27 -2.42 3.46 -3.68
CA LEU A 27 -2.39 2.00 -3.61
C LEU A 27 -3.67 1.41 -4.19
N GLU A 28 -4.83 1.98 -3.85
CA GLU A 28 -6.13 1.53 -4.35
C GLU A 28 -6.18 1.58 -5.88
N LYS A 29 -5.76 2.71 -6.46
CA LYS A 29 -5.71 2.90 -7.91
C LYS A 29 -4.77 1.89 -8.58
N ARG A 30 -3.57 1.69 -8.02
CA ARG A 30 -2.62 0.70 -8.54
C ARG A 30 -3.11 -0.74 -8.37
N ALA A 31 -3.79 -1.06 -7.27
CA ALA A 31 -4.32 -2.39 -7.03
C ALA A 31 -5.39 -2.76 -8.06
N ARG A 32 -6.29 -1.82 -8.39
CA ARG A 32 -7.27 -2.00 -9.47
C ARG A 32 -6.61 -2.18 -10.82
N GLN A 33 -5.66 -1.31 -11.18
CA GLN A 33 -4.94 -1.42 -12.44
C GLN A 33 -4.16 -2.74 -12.53
N LEU A 34 -3.54 -3.18 -11.43
CA LEU A 34 -2.79 -4.43 -11.37
C LEU A 34 -3.73 -5.65 -11.47
N ALA A 35 -4.90 -5.58 -10.85
CA ALA A 35 -5.94 -6.59 -10.94
C ALA A 35 -6.40 -6.76 -12.40
N GLU A 36 -6.69 -5.65 -13.08
CA GLU A 36 -7.10 -5.65 -14.50
C GLU A 36 -5.97 -6.11 -15.43
N THR A 37 -4.74 -5.64 -15.21
CA THR A 37 -3.60 -5.92 -16.11
C THR A 37 -3.03 -7.33 -15.92
N LYS A 38 -3.03 -7.85 -14.69
CA LYS A 38 -2.47 -9.17 -14.36
C LYS A 38 -3.51 -10.25 -14.16
N GLY A 39 -4.80 -9.94 -14.32
CA GLY A 39 -5.91 -10.89 -14.11
C GLY A 39 -5.95 -11.43 -12.67
N ARG A 40 -5.57 -10.61 -11.69
CA ARG A 40 -5.59 -10.97 -10.26
C ARG A 40 -6.77 -10.33 -9.56
N SER A 41 -7.16 -10.87 -8.42
CA SER A 41 -8.15 -10.21 -7.56
C SER A 41 -7.57 -8.91 -7.00
N TYR A 42 -8.44 -7.91 -6.81
CA TYR A 42 -8.06 -6.64 -6.16
C TYR A 42 -7.36 -6.88 -4.82
N GLU A 43 -7.83 -7.83 -4.01
CA GLU A 43 -7.21 -8.17 -2.73
C GLU A 43 -5.79 -8.72 -2.89
N GLU A 44 -5.53 -9.62 -3.84
CA GLU A 44 -4.19 -10.13 -4.10
C GLU A 44 -3.24 -9.03 -4.59
N ALA A 45 -3.74 -8.16 -5.46
CA ALA A 45 -3.00 -7.01 -5.94
C ALA A 45 -2.65 -6.05 -4.80
N LEU A 46 -3.60 -5.79 -3.90
CA LEU A 46 -3.42 -4.92 -2.75
C LEU A 46 -2.43 -5.52 -1.74
N VAL A 47 -2.56 -6.80 -1.40
CA VAL A 47 -1.62 -7.53 -0.52
C VAL A 47 -0.20 -7.48 -1.10
N HIS A 48 -0.07 -7.68 -2.41
CA HIS A 48 1.22 -7.59 -3.08
C HIS A 48 1.83 -6.18 -2.98
N LEU A 49 1.05 -5.13 -3.23
CA LEU A 49 1.49 -3.73 -3.10
C LEU A 49 1.85 -3.36 -1.66
N LEU A 50 1.09 -3.82 -0.68
CA LEU A 50 1.39 -3.63 0.74
C LEU A 50 2.69 -4.32 1.14
N GLY A 51 2.93 -5.54 0.62
CA GLY A 51 4.20 -6.24 0.79
C GLY A 51 5.40 -5.48 0.24
N LEU A 52 5.25 -4.85 -0.93
CA LEU A 52 6.29 -4.00 -1.54
C LEU A 52 6.53 -2.73 -0.72
N MET A 53 5.47 -2.06 -0.27
CA MET A 53 5.59 -0.89 0.61
C MET A 53 6.33 -1.25 1.90
N LYS A 54 5.95 -2.34 2.58
CA LYS A 54 6.60 -2.80 3.81
C LYS A 54 8.10 -3.03 3.61
N GLN A 55 8.51 -3.56 2.45
CA GLN A 55 9.92 -3.71 2.10
C GLN A 55 10.60 -2.35 1.87
N GLY A 56 9.94 -1.40 1.22
CA GLY A 56 10.45 -0.05 1.01
C GLY A 56 10.64 0.74 2.31
N TRP A 57 9.69 0.65 3.24
CA TRP A 57 9.82 1.27 4.57
C TRP A 57 10.87 0.58 5.44
N ALA A 58 10.95 -0.76 5.38
CA ALA A 58 12.01 -1.52 6.06
C ALA A 58 13.41 -1.22 5.47
N ALA A 59 13.49 -0.90 4.18
CA ALA A 59 14.74 -0.49 3.52
C ALA A 59 15.09 0.98 3.84
N GLN A 60 14.13 1.88 3.95
CA GLN A 60 14.36 3.28 4.31
C GLN A 60 14.85 3.46 5.77
N GLY A 61 14.69 2.43 6.62
CA GLY A 61 15.34 2.34 7.93
C GLY A 61 16.80 1.88 7.91
N ARG A 62 17.36 1.56 6.73
CA ARG A 62 18.79 1.32 6.49
C ARG A 62 19.29 2.29 5.43
N VAL A 63 19.42 3.55 5.82
CA VAL A 63 20.35 4.47 5.16
C VAL A 63 21.42 4.76 6.20
N GLU A 64 22.53 4.04 6.08
CA GLU A 64 23.82 4.34 6.69
C GLU A 64 24.43 5.62 6.10
#